data_AF-A0A9E2S5E7-F1
#
_entry.id   AF-A0A9E2S5E7-F1
#
_cell.length_a   1.000
_cell.length_b   1.000
_cell.length_c   1.000
_cell.angle_alpha   90.00
_cell.angle_beta   90.00
_cell.angle_gamma   90.00
#
_symmetry.space_group_name_H-M   'P 1'
#
loop_
_entity.id
_entity.type
_entity.pdbx_description
1 polymer ?
#
loop_
_entity_poly.entity_id
_entity_poly.type
_entity_poly.pdbx_seq_one_letter_code
_entity_poly.pdbx_strand_id
1 'polypeptide(L)'
;MAGGREIKTKIKSVQNTRKVTRALEMVSASKIRKAQDRMKQSRPYARAMKQLIGHLAQAQTDYQHPYLVHRDNVKRVGYIVISSDRGLAGGLNNNMFRKLLVEFRALQEQGIEVDVVTIGQKASVFFRRIKVDMLASVTHMGDQPRLEQLVGVVKVMLD
;
A
#
# COMPACT_ATOMS: atom_id res chain seq x y z
N MET A 1 -26.79 -34.55 21.99
CA MET A 1 -25.32 -34.74 21.88
C MET A 1 -24.94 -34.60 20.42
N ALA A 2 -23.93 -33.78 20.08
CA ALA A 2 -23.45 -33.69 18.70
C ALA A 2 -23.10 -35.09 18.20
N GLY A 3 -23.86 -35.62 17.25
CA GLY A 3 -23.76 -37.02 16.84
C GLY A 3 -22.42 -37.31 16.17
N GLY A 4 -21.92 -38.56 16.24
CA GLY A 4 -20.65 -38.96 15.61
C GLY A 4 -20.54 -38.63 14.11
N ARG A 5 -21.67 -38.48 13.41
CA ARG A 5 -21.75 -38.01 12.02
C ARG A 5 -21.35 -36.53 11.85
N GLU A 6 -21.73 -35.67 12.79
CA GLU A 6 -21.36 -34.25 12.78
C GLU A 6 -19.86 -34.07 13.01
N ILE A 7 -19.30 -34.85 13.94
CA ILE A 7 -17.86 -34.86 14.23
C ILE A 7 -17.07 -35.26 12.98
N LYS A 8 -17.44 -36.37 12.31
CA LYS A 8 -16.80 -36.80 11.06
C LYS A 8 -16.88 -35.73 9.96
N THR A 9 -18.01 -35.04 9.86
CA THR A 9 -18.21 -33.95 8.89
C THR A 9 -17.29 -32.76 9.19
N LYS A 10 -17.18 -32.36 10.47
CA LYS A 10 -16.28 -31.29 10.90
C LYS A 10 -14.82 -31.62 10.65
N ILE A 11 -14.39 -32.87 10.91
CA ILE A 11 -13.04 -33.35 10.60
C ILE A 11 -12.74 -33.19 9.10
N LYS A 12 -13.65 -33.65 8.23
CA LYS A 12 -13.48 -33.52 6.78
C LYS A 12 -13.37 -32.07 6.33
N SER A 13 -14.19 -31.18 6.90
CA SER A 13 -14.16 -29.73 6.61
C SER A 13 -12.82 -29.08 7.01
N VAL A 14 -12.32 -29.37 8.22
CA VAL A 14 -11.03 -28.85 8.69
C VAL A 14 -9.87 -29.41 7.86
N GLN A 15 -9.90 -30.70 7.51
CA GLN A 15 -8.89 -31.30 6.65
C GLN A 15 -8.85 -30.65 5.26
N ASN A 16 -10.01 -30.36 4.67
CA ASN A 16 -10.10 -29.65 3.38
C ASN A 16 -9.56 -28.23 3.49
N THR A 17 -9.97 -27.49 4.54
CA THR A 17 -9.47 -26.14 4.80
C THR A 17 -7.96 -26.12 4.94
N ARG A 18 -7.38 -27.08 5.69
CA ARG A 18 -5.93 -27.24 5.85
C ARG A 18 -5.20 -27.50 4.53
N LYS A 19 -5.77 -28.29 3.62
CA LYS A 19 -5.17 -28.53 2.29
C LYS A 19 -5.15 -27.26 1.46
N VAL A 20 -6.26 -26.50 1.46
CA VAL A 20 -6.38 -25.23 0.73
C VAL A 20 -5.41 -24.19 1.28
N THR A 21 -5.34 -24.01 2.61
CA THR A 21 -4.42 -23.04 3.20
C THR A 21 -2.96 -23.39 2.94
N ARG A 22 -2.59 -24.68 3.00
CA ARG A 22 -1.23 -25.14 2.66
C ARG A 22 -0.88 -24.86 1.19
N ALA A 23 -1.82 -25.06 0.27
CA ALA A 23 -1.61 -24.72 -1.14
C ALA A 23 -1.45 -23.20 -1.32
N LEU A 24 -2.29 -22.39 -0.67
CA LEU A 24 -2.19 -20.93 -0.70
C LEU A 24 -0.87 -20.41 -0.12
N GLU A 25 -0.37 -21.03 0.94
CA GLU A 25 0.94 -20.72 1.53
C GLU A 25 2.07 -20.91 0.51
N MET A 26 2.12 -22.07 -0.15
CA MET A 26 3.13 -22.37 -1.18
C MET A 26 3.05 -21.41 -2.37
N VAL A 27 1.82 -21.10 -2.83
CA VAL A 27 1.60 -20.12 -3.91
C VAL A 27 2.07 -18.73 -3.48
N SER A 28 1.75 -18.31 -2.26
CA SER A 28 2.13 -16.99 -1.74
C SER A 28 3.64 -16.86 -1.58
N ALA A 29 4.32 -17.90 -1.08
CA ALA A 29 5.77 -17.94 -1.01
C ALA A 29 6.43 -17.78 -2.40
N SER A 30 5.90 -18.47 -3.41
CA SER A 30 6.38 -18.33 -4.80
C SER A 30 6.18 -16.89 -5.33
N LYS A 31 5.02 -16.29 -5.07
CA LYS A 31 4.71 -14.91 -5.48
C LYS A 31 5.62 -13.89 -4.80
N ILE A 32 5.89 -14.02 -3.50
CA ILE A 32 6.80 -13.16 -2.76
C ILE A 32 8.20 -13.22 -3.37
N ARG A 33 8.70 -14.42 -3.67
CA ARG A 33 10.00 -14.60 -4.32
C ARG A 33 10.08 -13.85 -5.66
N LYS A 34 9.08 -14.05 -6.54
CA LYS A 34 8.99 -13.35 -7.83
C LYS A 34 8.86 -11.83 -7.67
N ALA A 35 8.17 -11.34 -6.64
CA ALA A 35 8.09 -9.91 -6.35
C ALA A 35 9.44 -9.34 -5.89
N GLN A 36 10.16 -10.05 -5.02
CA GLN A 36 11.49 -9.65 -4.57
C GLN A 36 12.51 -9.64 -5.72
N ASP A 37 12.47 -10.62 -6.61
CA ASP A 37 13.39 -10.67 -7.75
C ASP A 37 13.16 -9.51 -8.73
N ARG A 38 11.90 -9.16 -9.00
CA ARG A 38 11.57 -7.95 -9.78
C ARG A 38 12.01 -6.66 -9.10
N MET A 39 11.82 -6.56 -7.78
CA MET A 39 12.32 -5.42 -7.01
C MET A 39 13.85 -5.32 -7.09
N LYS A 40 14.58 -6.45 -7.06
CA LYS A 40 16.04 -6.44 -7.24
C LYS A 40 16.45 -5.94 -8.62
N GLN A 41 15.72 -6.32 -9.66
CA GLN A 41 15.98 -5.87 -11.04
C GLN A 41 15.71 -4.36 -11.23
N SER A 42 14.75 -3.78 -10.51
CA SER A 42 14.47 -2.34 -10.61
C SER A 42 15.39 -1.45 -9.75
N ARG A 43 16.09 -2.03 -8.75
CA ARG A 43 16.99 -1.29 -7.84
C ARG A 43 18.09 -0.48 -8.55
N PRO A 44 18.81 -0.99 -9.58
CA PRO A 44 19.84 -0.22 -10.26
C PRO A 44 19.30 1.07 -10.89
N TYR A 45 18.13 1.00 -11.55
CA TYR A 45 17.46 2.17 -12.11
C TYR A 45 17.13 3.22 -11.02
N ALA A 46 16.49 2.78 -9.93
CA ALA A 46 16.14 3.68 -8.83
C ALA A 46 17.38 4.34 -8.19
N ARG A 47 18.50 3.61 -8.08
CA ARG A 47 19.76 4.14 -7.57
C ARG A 47 20.38 5.17 -8.50
N ALA A 48 20.47 4.87 -9.80
CA ALA A 48 21.02 5.78 -10.79
C ALA A 48 20.20 7.08 -10.86
N MET A 49 18.87 6.96 -10.86
CA MET A 49 17.97 8.12 -10.84
C MET A 49 18.14 8.97 -9.59
N LYS A 50 18.24 8.34 -8.41
CA LYS A 50 18.50 9.06 -7.15
C LYS A 50 19.85 9.78 -7.16
N GLN A 51 20.90 9.16 -7.71
CA GLN A 51 22.22 9.78 -7.83
C GLN A 51 22.18 11.01 -8.75
N LEU A 52 21.55 10.89 -9.92
CA LEU A 52 21.40 11.99 -10.86
C LEU A 52 20.61 13.16 -10.27
N ILE A 53 19.45 12.89 -9.64
CA ILE A 53 18.66 13.92 -8.97
C ILE A 53 19.45 14.55 -7.81
N GLY A 54 20.20 13.75 -7.06
CA GLY A 54 21.06 14.25 -5.98
C GLY A 54 22.14 15.21 -6.47
N HIS A 55 22.81 14.89 -7.59
CA HIS A 55 23.78 15.80 -8.20
C HIS A 55 23.12 17.09 -8.69
N LEU A 56 21.93 17.01 -9.30
CA LEU A 56 21.18 18.19 -9.74
C LEU A 56 20.74 19.07 -8.57
N ALA A 57 20.30 18.48 -7.45
CA ALA A 57 19.88 19.22 -6.27
C ALA A 57 21.04 19.96 -5.57
N GLN A 58 22.27 19.48 -5.72
CA GLN A 58 23.49 20.13 -5.20
C GLN A 58 24.07 21.16 -6.18
N ALA A 59 23.67 21.11 -7.46
CA ALA A 59 24.10 22.09 -8.43
C ALA A 59 23.46 23.44 -8.06
N GLN A 60 24.32 24.41 -7.74
CA GLN A 60 23.92 25.78 -7.44
C GLN A 60 23.29 26.37 -8.72
N THR A 61 21.97 26.33 -8.79
CA THR A 61 21.18 26.85 -9.89
C THR A 61 20.31 27.98 -9.36
N ASP A 62 20.13 29.03 -10.16
CA ASP A 62 19.28 30.18 -9.79
C ASP A 62 17.80 29.78 -9.63
N TYR A 63 17.42 28.60 -10.13
CA TYR A 63 16.08 28.03 -10.05
C TYR A 63 15.99 26.96 -8.94
N GLN A 64 15.15 27.22 -7.94
CA GLN A 64 14.80 26.22 -6.93
C GLN A 64 13.50 25.49 -7.31
N HIS A 65 13.59 24.18 -7.51
CA HIS A 65 12.41 23.36 -7.78
C HIS A 65 11.50 23.28 -6.53
N PRO A 66 10.16 23.40 -6.66
CA PRO A 66 9.24 23.40 -5.51
C PRO A 66 9.37 22.20 -4.55
N TYR A 67 9.81 21.03 -5.04
CA TYR A 67 10.06 19.83 -4.22
C TYR A 67 11.39 19.85 -3.44
N LEU A 68 12.27 20.81 -3.70
CA LEU A 68 13.54 20.99 -2.97
C LEU A 68 13.44 22.07 -1.89
N VAL A 69 12.35 22.86 -1.89
CA VAL A 69 12.13 23.95 -0.95
C VAL A 69 11.41 23.42 0.29
N HIS A 70 11.97 23.66 1.47
CA HIS A 70 11.32 23.36 2.74
C HIS A 70 10.11 24.29 2.96
N ARG A 71 9.01 23.77 3.50
CA ARG A 71 7.81 24.55 3.80
C ARG A 71 7.63 24.62 5.30
N ASP A 72 7.76 25.82 5.86
CA ASP A 72 7.65 26.03 7.31
C ASP A 72 6.21 25.83 7.83
N ASN A 73 5.21 26.15 7.00
CA ASN A 73 3.80 26.05 7.34
C ASN A 73 3.09 25.01 6.47
N VAL A 74 2.88 23.82 7.02
CA VAL A 74 2.18 22.72 6.33
C VAL A 74 0.69 22.78 6.66
N LYS A 75 -0.14 23.14 5.67
CA LYS A 75 -1.61 23.16 5.81
C LYS A 75 -2.28 21.84 5.45
N ARG A 76 -1.62 21.02 4.61
CA ARG A 76 -2.20 19.80 4.04
C ARG A 76 -1.10 18.76 3.79
N VAL A 77 -1.39 17.50 4.07
CA VAL A 77 -0.48 16.35 3.88
C VAL A 77 -1.17 15.28 3.06
N GLY A 78 -0.51 14.83 1.99
CA GLY A 78 -0.96 13.73 1.14
C GLY A 78 -0.34 12.39 1.54
N TYR A 79 -1.16 11.36 1.67
CA TYR A 79 -0.74 9.98 1.91
C TYR A 79 -1.03 9.08 0.71
N ILE A 80 -0.01 8.36 0.25
CA ILE A 80 -0.18 7.26 -0.70
C ILE A 80 -0.23 5.96 0.09
N VAL A 81 -1.42 5.38 0.26
CA VAL A 81 -1.63 4.20 1.08
C VAL A 81 -1.72 2.95 0.20
N ILE A 82 -0.71 2.09 0.32
CA ILE A 82 -0.60 0.84 -0.45
C ILE A 82 -1.07 -0.33 0.40
N SER A 83 -2.05 -1.07 -0.10
CA SER A 83 -2.66 -2.23 0.54
C SER A 83 -2.84 -3.39 -0.43
N SER A 84 -3.21 -4.55 0.08
CA SER A 84 -3.57 -5.68 -0.78
C SER A 84 -4.97 -5.51 -1.38
N ASP A 85 -5.17 -6.10 -2.56
CA ASP A 85 -6.53 -6.31 -3.10
C ASP A 85 -7.23 -7.46 -2.38
N ARG A 86 -6.53 -8.58 -2.19
CA ARG A 86 -7.06 -9.80 -1.59
C ARG A 86 -6.88 -9.83 -0.07
N GLY A 87 -7.71 -10.61 0.61
CA GLY A 87 -7.61 -10.89 2.05
C GLY A 87 -6.59 -11.98 2.40
N LEU A 88 -6.76 -12.59 3.57
CA LEU A 88 -5.92 -13.69 4.09
C LEU A 88 -4.43 -13.32 4.34
N ALA A 89 -4.15 -12.03 4.55
CA ALA A 89 -2.81 -11.51 4.85
C ALA A 89 -2.62 -11.19 6.36
N GLY A 90 -3.39 -11.84 7.24
CA GLY A 90 -3.35 -11.59 8.68
C GLY A 90 -3.55 -10.11 9.04
N GLY A 91 -2.67 -9.60 9.90
CA GLY A 91 -2.70 -8.22 10.37
C GLY A 91 -2.10 -7.17 9.43
N LEU A 92 -1.60 -7.53 8.25
CA LEU A 92 -0.82 -6.64 7.38
C LEU A 92 -1.47 -5.27 7.16
N ASN A 93 -2.68 -5.25 6.58
CA ASN A 93 -3.39 -4.00 6.30
C ASN A 93 -3.92 -3.35 7.58
N ASN A 94 -4.48 -4.15 8.50
CA ASN A 94 -5.11 -3.62 9.72
C ASN A 94 -4.10 -2.91 10.63
N ASN A 95 -2.89 -3.45 10.77
CA ASN A 95 -1.83 -2.85 11.59
C ASN A 95 -1.39 -1.51 10.99
N MET A 96 -1.27 -1.42 9.67
CA MET A 96 -0.94 -0.18 8.97
C MET A 96 -2.08 0.86 9.11
N PHE A 97 -3.33 0.46 8.86
CA PHE A 97 -4.48 1.37 8.94
C PHE A 97 -4.66 1.94 10.35
N ARG A 98 -4.47 1.13 11.40
CA ARG A 98 -4.54 1.63 12.78
C ARG A 98 -3.50 2.71 13.07
N LYS A 99 -2.27 2.53 12.58
CA LYS A 99 -1.20 3.54 12.74
C LYS A 99 -1.56 4.83 12.01
N LEU A 100 -2.01 4.73 10.76
CA LEU A 100 -2.42 5.89 9.96
C LEU A 100 -3.57 6.66 10.61
N LEU A 101 -4.56 5.98 11.19
CA LEU A 101 -5.66 6.66 11.88
C LEU A 101 -5.20 7.49 13.09
N VAL A 102 -4.20 7.02 13.84
CA VAL A 102 -3.62 7.78 14.96
C VAL A 102 -2.90 9.01 14.43
N GLU A 103 -2.12 8.85 13.36
CA GLU A 103 -1.38 9.94 12.72
C GLU A 103 -2.31 11.00 12.11
N PHE A 104 -3.36 10.57 11.41
CA PHE A 104 -4.35 11.47 10.81
C PHE A 104 -5.06 12.32 11.85
N ARG A 105 -5.42 11.72 12.99
CA ARG A 105 -6.03 12.46 14.10
C ARG A 105 -5.08 13.50 14.66
N ALA A 106 -3.81 13.14 14.88
CA ALA A 106 -2.82 14.09 15.38
C ALA A 106 -2.61 15.28 14.43
N LEU A 107 -2.61 15.04 13.11
CA LEU A 107 -2.54 16.12 12.11
C LEU A 107 -3.80 16.99 12.10
N GLN A 108 -4.98 16.36 12.13
CA GLN A 108 -6.26 17.08 12.15
C GLN A 108 -6.43 17.93 13.42
N GLU A 109 -5.96 17.45 14.58
CA GLU A 109 -5.93 18.22 15.84
C GLU A 109 -5.03 19.46 15.75
N GLN A 110 -3.99 19.41 14.91
CA GLN A 110 -3.13 20.56 14.59
C GLN A 110 -3.72 21.47 13.51
N GLY A 111 -4.93 21.16 13.00
CA GLY A 111 -5.57 21.90 11.92
C GLY A 111 -4.99 21.61 10.52
N ILE A 112 -4.24 20.52 10.38
CA ILE A 112 -3.64 20.09 9.11
C ILE A 112 -4.59 19.12 8.40
N GLU A 113 -4.93 19.44 7.15
CA GLU A 113 -5.79 18.60 6.31
C GLU A 113 -5.03 17.36 5.80
N VAL A 114 -5.77 16.25 5.64
CA VAL A 114 -5.19 14.97 5.22
C VAL A 114 -5.91 14.45 3.98
N ASP A 115 -5.14 14.28 2.92
CA ASP A 115 -5.60 13.67 1.67
C ASP A 115 -4.99 12.29 1.50
N VAL A 116 -5.76 11.38 0.90
CA VAL A 116 -5.35 10.00 0.73
C VAL A 116 -5.56 9.54 -0.71
N VAL A 117 -4.52 8.94 -1.26
CA VAL A 117 -4.60 8.14 -2.48
C VAL A 117 -4.43 6.69 -2.09
N THR A 118 -5.37 5.85 -2.53
CA THR A 118 -5.37 4.42 -2.15
C THR A 118 -4.95 3.53 -3.30
N ILE A 119 -3.98 2.67 -3.04
CA ILE A 119 -3.55 1.62 -3.94
C ILE A 119 -3.96 0.29 -3.29
N GLY A 120 -4.85 -0.45 -3.94
CA GLY A 120 -5.39 -1.71 -3.46
C GLY A 120 -6.79 -1.62 -2.87
N GLN A 121 -7.58 -2.67 -3.10
CA GLN A 121 -8.99 -2.74 -2.71
C GLN A 121 -9.23 -2.61 -1.21
N LYS A 122 -8.34 -3.14 -0.35
CA LYS A 122 -8.52 -3.08 1.10
C LYS A 122 -8.44 -1.66 1.65
N ALA A 123 -7.47 -0.87 1.21
CA ALA A 123 -7.37 0.55 1.57
C ALA A 123 -8.56 1.33 1.01
N SER A 124 -8.89 1.12 -0.26
CA SER A 124 -9.99 1.85 -0.89
C SER A 124 -11.34 1.63 -0.21
N VAL A 125 -11.66 0.39 0.21
CA VAL A 125 -12.89 0.12 0.97
C VAL A 125 -12.83 0.67 2.39
N PHE A 126 -11.65 0.63 3.02
CA PHE A 126 -11.46 1.12 4.39
C PHE A 126 -11.59 2.64 4.47
N PHE A 127 -10.80 3.39 3.70
CA PHE A 127 -10.73 4.85 3.79
C PHE A 127 -11.96 5.55 3.21
N ARG A 128 -12.73 4.91 2.31
CA ARG A 128 -14.07 5.41 1.91
C ARG A 128 -15.05 5.57 3.08
N ARG A 129 -14.85 4.83 4.17
CA ARG A 129 -15.72 4.86 5.36
C ARG A 129 -15.20 5.79 6.46
N ILE A 130 -14.01 6.34 6.28
CA ILE A 130 -13.34 7.21 7.24
C ILE A 130 -13.47 8.66 6.73
N LYS A 131 -13.55 9.61 7.66
CA LYS A 131 -13.61 11.04 7.33
C LYS A 131 -12.22 11.59 6.97
N VAL A 132 -11.72 11.15 5.81
CA VAL A 132 -10.51 11.67 5.15
C VAL A 132 -10.82 11.91 3.69
N ASP A 133 -10.19 12.90 3.07
CA ASP A 133 -10.42 13.16 1.65
C ASP A 133 -9.66 12.13 0.82
N MET A 134 -10.36 11.41 -0.06
CA MET A 134 -9.78 10.35 -0.88
C MET A 134 -9.75 10.78 -2.34
N LEU A 135 -8.63 11.37 -2.77
CA LEU A 135 -8.51 12.02 -4.08
C LEU A 135 -8.54 11.04 -5.24
N ALA A 136 -7.88 9.88 -5.10
CA ALA A 136 -7.93 8.83 -6.12
C ALA A 136 -7.73 7.43 -5.54
N SER A 137 -8.13 6.43 -6.32
CA SER A 137 -7.90 5.02 -5.97
C SER A 137 -7.63 4.15 -7.19
N VAL A 138 -6.71 3.20 -7.06
CA VAL A 138 -6.50 2.11 -8.02
C VAL A 138 -6.58 0.78 -7.30
N THR A 139 -7.16 -0.22 -7.95
CA THR A 139 -7.38 -1.56 -7.37
C THR A 139 -7.12 -2.62 -8.44
N HIS A 140 -7.07 -3.89 -8.03
CA HIS A 140 -6.95 -5.05 -8.92
C HIS A 140 -5.69 -5.04 -9.80
N MET A 141 -4.56 -4.63 -9.24
CA MET A 141 -3.29 -4.56 -10.00
C MET A 141 -2.65 -5.94 -10.24
N GLY A 142 -3.15 -6.96 -9.55
CA GLY A 142 -2.64 -8.33 -9.66
C GLY A 142 -1.23 -8.50 -9.09
N ASP A 143 -0.59 -9.62 -9.41
CA ASP A 143 0.76 -9.93 -8.89
C ASP A 143 1.87 -9.21 -9.67
N GLN A 144 1.56 -8.62 -10.83
CA GLN A 144 2.52 -7.94 -11.70
C GLN A 144 2.02 -6.55 -12.07
N PRO A 145 2.05 -5.59 -11.12
CA PRO A 145 1.63 -4.23 -11.39
C PRO A 145 2.51 -3.62 -12.47
N ARG A 146 1.89 -2.91 -13.41
CA ARG A 146 2.62 -2.13 -14.42
C ARG A 146 2.66 -0.66 -14.03
N LEU A 147 3.72 0.03 -14.43
CA LEU A 147 3.96 1.42 -14.00
C LEU A 147 2.84 2.35 -14.49
N GLU A 148 2.31 2.13 -15.68
CA GLU A 148 1.29 2.99 -16.30
C GLU A 148 0.00 3.04 -15.47
N GLN A 149 -0.29 1.97 -14.73
CA GLN A 149 -1.46 1.89 -13.84
C GLN A 149 -1.31 2.75 -12.58
N LEU A 150 -0.07 3.08 -12.20
CA LEU A 150 0.25 3.85 -10.99
C LEU A 150 0.43 5.34 -11.28
N VAL A 151 0.99 5.69 -12.45
CA VAL A 151 1.36 7.08 -12.78
C VAL A 151 0.17 8.03 -12.64
N GLY A 152 -1.01 7.70 -13.19
CA GLY A 152 -2.17 8.58 -13.13
C GLY A 152 -2.65 8.84 -11.69
N VAL A 153 -2.67 7.80 -10.86
CA VAL A 153 -3.15 7.87 -9.48
C VAL A 153 -2.16 8.60 -8.56
N VAL A 154 -0.85 8.42 -8.80
CA VAL A 154 0.20 9.14 -8.07
C VAL A 154 0.26 10.60 -8.53
N LYS A 155 0.02 10.88 -9.81
CA LYS A 155 0.06 12.24 -10.37
C LYS A 155 -0.96 13.18 -9.70
N VAL A 156 -2.13 12.68 -9.30
CA VAL A 156 -3.13 13.46 -8.54
C VAL A 156 -2.58 14.04 -7.22
N MET A 157 -1.53 13.44 -6.64
CA MET A 157 -0.85 13.96 -5.44
C MET A 157 0.31 14.90 -5.74
N LEU A 158 0.80 14.88 -6.99
CA LEU A 158 1.94 15.67 -7.42
C LEU A 158 1.52 16.97 -8.10
N ASP A 159 0.37 16.95 -8.79
CA ASP A 159 -0.33 18.11 -9.36
C ASP A 159 -1.02 18.94 -8.28
#